data_AF-A0AAV9IXP1-F1
#
_entry.id   AF-A0AAV9IXP1-F1
#
_cell.length_a   1.000
_cell.length_b   1.000
_cell.length_c   1.000
_cell.angle_alpha   90.00
_cell.angle_beta   90.00
_cell.angle_gamma   90.00
#
_symmetry.space_group_name_H-M   'P 1'
#
loop_
_entity.id
_entity.type
_entity.pdbx_description
1 polymer ?
#
loop_
_entity_poly.entity_id
_entity_poly.type
_entity_poly.pdbx_seq_one_letter_code
_entity_poly.pdbx_strand_id
1 'polypeptide(L)'
;MKHPEGAYAWTIPVVQLQEAEAGERLLQALEEVGFACLLGVEGAARQAWRGMLAAARTFFGQMTPQDKQRWRRGGMEAAAAADSNAGYVGLASEALDEASGERDSKEAFNLTYDAVSRELESSLPAYLVLAKREFDAHVLQGMARRVLRQLAEAMRARGWHRVAAQLLAAHGLADGDGDNEAFIVRDSLTTLRLLHYPPMWLRVSGSADRPTDDVDAAVRVRAGAHTDYGTCTLLVHDGTPGLQVHHDGRWWTVREPCPGAGDLPVLLNVGDLLQHWTGGRLRSTVHRVVAEASCANGGRSMEGWAGASGLSDAMHPEVPSADAPPRDAPQTGLVAERFSVALFIHPADDTVIDGREAVLAAQWVRQRFAASYAADASTASPTAIE
;
A
#
# COMPACT_ATOMS: atom_id res chain seq x y z
N MET A 1 -4.37 4.77 -29.99
CA MET A 1 -5.36 4.18 -30.90
C MET A 1 -6.69 4.07 -30.16
N LYS A 2 -7.80 4.51 -30.75
CA LYS A 2 -9.14 4.31 -30.17
C LYS A 2 -9.57 2.87 -30.43
N HIS A 3 -9.74 2.07 -29.37
CA HIS A 3 -10.35 0.75 -29.46
C HIS A 3 -11.86 0.89 -29.74
N PRO A 4 -12.41 0.20 -30.76
CA PRO A 4 -13.83 0.25 -31.06
C PRO A 4 -14.55 -0.85 -30.27
N GLU A 5 -15.09 -0.50 -29.10
CA GLU A 5 -16.22 -1.12 -28.39
C GLU A 5 -16.27 -0.53 -26.97
N GLY A 6 -17.17 0.42 -26.73
CA GLY A 6 -17.97 0.60 -25.50
C GLY A 6 -17.39 0.62 -24.08
N ALA A 7 -16.11 0.34 -23.83
CA ALA A 7 -15.47 0.41 -22.53
C ALA A 7 -14.05 0.95 -22.73
N TYR A 8 -13.81 2.19 -22.28
CA TYR A 8 -12.45 2.72 -22.27
C TYR A 8 -11.62 1.87 -21.31
N ALA A 9 -10.85 0.90 -21.82
CA ALA A 9 -9.93 0.13 -20.98
C ALA A 9 -8.66 0.96 -20.77
N TRP A 10 -8.55 1.62 -19.62
CA TRP A 10 -7.28 2.21 -19.18
C TRP A 10 -6.50 1.16 -18.41
N THR A 11 -5.20 1.09 -18.68
CA THR A 11 -4.27 0.19 -18.02
C THR A 11 -3.16 1.03 -17.42
N ILE A 12 -2.77 0.70 -16.20
CA ILE A 12 -1.60 1.30 -15.55
C ILE A 12 -0.34 1.06 -16.41
N PRO A 13 0.53 2.08 -16.61
CA PRO A 13 1.78 1.89 -17.34
C PRO A 13 2.64 0.80 -16.71
N VAL A 14 3.24 -0.06 -17.54
CA VAL A 14 4.05 -1.20 -17.09
C VAL A 14 5.53 -0.96 -17.41
N VAL A 15 6.40 -1.20 -16.43
CA VAL A 15 7.84 -1.03 -16.58
C VAL A 15 8.59 -2.28 -16.11
N GLN A 16 9.47 -2.81 -16.97
CA GLN A 16 10.37 -3.91 -16.63
C GLN A 16 11.63 -3.35 -15.97
N LEU A 17 11.86 -3.65 -14.69
CA LEU A 17 12.95 -3.02 -13.92
C LEU A 17 14.37 -3.37 -14.39
N GLN A 18 14.51 -4.44 -15.17
CA GLN A 18 15.81 -4.91 -15.67
C GLN A 18 16.20 -4.29 -17.02
N GLU A 19 15.28 -3.59 -17.70
CA GLU A 19 15.56 -2.95 -18.98
C GLU A 19 16.43 -1.70 -18.80
N ALA A 20 17.28 -1.42 -19.79
CA ALA A 20 18.16 -0.25 -19.77
C ALA A 20 17.38 1.07 -19.69
N GLU A 21 16.20 1.13 -20.31
CA GLU A 21 15.33 2.30 -20.36
C GLU A 21 14.33 2.37 -19.19
N ALA A 22 14.43 1.48 -18.19
CA ALA A 22 13.48 1.39 -17.09
C ALA A 22 13.30 2.72 -16.36
N GLY A 23 14.38 3.47 -16.11
CA GLY A 23 14.32 4.78 -15.46
C GLY A 23 13.53 5.82 -16.25
N GLU A 24 13.73 5.89 -17.56
CA GLU A 24 13.04 6.83 -18.44
C GLU A 24 11.55 6.49 -18.57
N ARG A 25 11.23 5.19 -18.71
CA ARG A 25 9.85 4.69 -18.72
C ARG A 25 9.13 4.93 -17.41
N LEU A 26 9.81 4.73 -16.29
CA LEU A 26 9.30 5.08 -14.97
C LEU A 26 8.98 6.57 -14.92
N LEU A 27 9.93 7.42 -15.28
CA LEU A 27 9.75 8.87 -15.21
C LEU A 27 8.55 9.33 -16.04
N GLN A 28 8.40 8.82 -17.28
CA GLN A 28 7.25 9.12 -18.13
C GLN A 28 5.91 8.67 -17.50
N ALA A 29 5.83 7.44 -16.99
CA ALA A 29 4.62 6.93 -16.36
C ALA A 29 4.18 7.79 -15.15
N LEU A 30 5.16 8.25 -14.36
CA LEU A 30 4.92 9.08 -13.18
C LEU A 30 4.57 10.54 -13.53
N GLU A 31 4.98 11.05 -14.70
CA GLU A 31 4.53 12.35 -15.22
C GLU A 31 3.09 12.29 -15.75
N GLU A 32 2.73 11.22 -16.45
CA GLU A 32 1.40 11.08 -17.08
C GLU A 32 0.32 10.71 -16.06
N VAL A 33 0.59 9.69 -15.27
CA VAL A 33 -0.39 9.07 -14.37
C VAL A 33 -0.03 9.29 -12.91
N GLY A 34 1.26 9.31 -12.56
CA GLY A 34 1.69 9.24 -11.15
C GLY A 34 1.74 7.83 -10.57
N PHE A 35 1.44 6.82 -11.40
CA PHE A 35 1.46 5.39 -11.05
C PHE A 35 2.16 4.57 -12.14
N ALA A 36 2.83 3.50 -11.75
CA ALA A 36 3.39 2.48 -12.64
C ALA A 36 3.28 1.09 -12.01
N CYS A 37 3.23 0.05 -12.84
CA CYS A 37 3.37 -1.34 -12.43
C CYS A 37 4.77 -1.84 -12.81
N LEU A 38 5.55 -2.24 -11.81
CA LEU A 38 6.90 -2.76 -11.96
C LEU A 38 6.86 -4.29 -12.12
N LEU A 39 7.50 -4.78 -13.18
CA LEU A 39 7.72 -6.20 -13.45
C LEU A 39 9.22 -6.54 -13.42
N GLY A 40 9.54 -7.83 -13.45
CA GLY A 40 10.91 -8.33 -13.36
C GLY A 40 11.47 -8.33 -11.93
N VAL A 41 10.60 -8.28 -10.91
CA VAL A 41 10.97 -8.49 -9.50
C VAL A 41 11.13 -9.98 -9.26
N GLU A 42 12.37 -10.42 -9.08
CA GLU A 42 12.73 -11.85 -9.01
C GLU A 42 13.54 -12.19 -7.76
N GLY A 43 13.82 -13.48 -7.59
CA GLY A 43 14.70 -14.01 -6.55
C GLY A 43 14.28 -13.59 -5.14
N ALA A 44 15.24 -13.09 -4.37
CA ALA A 44 15.06 -12.80 -2.96
C ALA A 44 14.09 -11.64 -2.68
N ALA A 45 14.03 -10.62 -3.54
CA ALA A 45 13.06 -9.52 -3.40
C ALA A 45 11.62 -10.01 -3.57
N ARG A 46 11.39 -10.91 -4.54
CA ARG A 46 10.09 -11.57 -4.72
C ARG A 46 9.72 -12.38 -3.48
N GLN A 47 10.66 -13.17 -2.96
CA GLN A 47 10.44 -13.99 -1.76
C GLN A 47 10.12 -13.12 -0.54
N ALA A 48 10.80 -12.00 -0.36
CA ALA A 48 10.57 -11.08 0.75
C ALA A 48 9.17 -10.44 0.72
N TRP A 49 8.71 -9.95 -0.44
CA TRP A 49 7.32 -9.47 -0.59
C TRP A 49 6.29 -10.55 -0.23
N ARG A 50 6.49 -11.77 -0.75
CA ARG A 50 5.63 -12.91 -0.46
C ARG A 50 5.63 -13.28 1.02
N GLY A 51 6.81 -13.25 1.65
CA GLY A 51 7.00 -13.49 3.08
C GLY A 51 6.23 -12.48 3.91
N MET A 52 6.29 -11.19 3.58
CA MET A 52 5.52 -10.15 4.28
C MET A 52 4.02 -10.29 4.08
N LEU A 53 3.54 -10.62 2.88
CA LEU A 53 2.12 -10.91 2.65
C LEU A 53 1.65 -12.12 3.48
N ALA A 54 2.45 -13.19 3.55
CA ALA A 54 2.13 -14.37 4.35
C ALA A 54 2.14 -14.07 5.86
N ALA A 55 3.09 -13.24 6.32
CA ALA A 55 3.14 -12.78 7.70
C ALA A 55 1.93 -11.90 8.04
N ALA A 56 1.50 -11.01 7.14
CA ALA A 56 0.30 -10.20 7.31
C ALA A 56 -0.96 -11.07 7.43
N ARG A 57 -1.13 -12.06 6.55
CA ARG A 57 -2.25 -13.02 6.62
C ARG A 57 -2.29 -13.76 7.96
N THR A 58 -1.14 -14.28 8.38
CA THR A 58 -1.01 -14.96 9.67
C THR A 58 -1.37 -14.03 10.82
N PHE A 59 -0.82 -12.81 10.84
CA PHE A 59 -1.05 -11.83 11.90
C PHE A 59 -2.52 -11.43 12.00
N PHE A 60 -3.13 -10.97 10.90
CA PHE A 60 -4.50 -10.48 10.93
C PHE A 60 -5.55 -11.57 11.03
N GLY A 61 -5.27 -12.76 10.51
CA GLY A 61 -6.20 -13.90 10.51
C GLY A 61 -6.17 -14.76 11.77
N GLN A 62 -5.04 -14.84 12.49
CA GLN A 62 -4.92 -15.68 13.69
C GLN A 62 -5.05 -14.90 15.00
N MET A 63 -4.71 -13.61 15.02
CA MET A 63 -4.79 -12.83 16.25
C MET A 63 -6.19 -12.26 16.48
N THR A 64 -6.63 -12.30 17.74
CA THR A 64 -7.85 -11.60 18.14
C THR A 64 -7.63 -10.07 18.08
N PRO A 65 -8.69 -9.26 17.89
CA PRO A 65 -8.58 -7.81 17.97
C PRO A 65 -7.94 -7.34 19.27
N GLN A 66 -8.20 -8.01 20.41
CA GLN A 66 -7.64 -7.68 21.71
C GLN A 66 -6.13 -7.96 21.78
N ASP A 67 -5.66 -9.07 21.20
CA ASP A 67 -4.24 -9.39 21.18
C ASP A 67 -3.44 -8.43 20.32
N LYS A 68 -4.01 -7.97 19.19
CA LYS A 68 -3.36 -6.97 18.32
C LYS A 68 -3.12 -5.64 19.05
N GLN A 69 -3.97 -5.27 20.01
CA GLN A 69 -3.82 -4.02 20.79
C GLN A 69 -2.57 -4.00 21.68
N ARG A 70 -1.95 -5.15 21.95
CA ARG A 70 -0.65 -5.20 22.68
C ARG A 70 0.44 -4.39 21.97
N TRP A 71 0.29 -4.19 20.66
CA TRP A 71 1.22 -3.45 19.82
C TRP A 71 0.58 -2.20 19.22
N ARG A 72 -0.47 -1.63 19.84
CA ARG A 72 -1.18 -0.45 19.31
C ARG A 72 -0.20 0.70 19.00
N ARG A 73 -0.42 1.37 17.87
CA ARG A 73 0.29 2.59 17.50
C ARG A 73 0.20 3.65 18.61
N GLY A 74 1.35 4.20 18.99
CA GLY A 74 1.47 5.16 20.10
C GLY A 74 1.23 4.58 21.51
N GLY A 75 1.13 3.26 21.67
CA GLY A 75 0.75 2.60 22.92
C GLY A 75 1.89 2.16 23.85
N MET A 76 3.16 2.39 23.48
CA MET A 76 4.29 2.02 24.35
C MET A 76 4.53 3.10 25.42
N GLU A 77 4.80 2.68 26.66
CA GLU A 77 4.86 3.56 27.86
C GLU A 77 6.00 4.60 27.84
N ALA A 78 6.91 4.56 26.87
CA ALA A 78 7.98 5.54 26.74
C ALA A 78 7.45 6.84 26.10
N ALA A 79 7.79 8.00 26.67
CA ALA A 79 7.44 9.32 26.13
C ALA A 79 7.91 9.57 24.67
N ALA A 80 8.90 8.80 24.19
CA ALA A 80 9.36 8.82 22.79
C ALA A 80 8.47 8.01 21.83
N ALA A 81 7.55 7.19 22.35
CA ALA A 81 6.65 6.34 21.56
C ALA A 81 5.34 7.02 21.15
N ALA A 82 4.97 8.13 21.79
CA ALA A 82 3.78 8.92 21.43
C ALA A 82 3.86 9.49 20.00
N ASP A 83 5.08 9.70 19.49
CA ASP A 83 5.36 10.24 18.14
C ASP A 83 5.76 9.16 17.12
N SER A 84 5.70 7.87 17.49
CA SER A 84 6.10 6.77 16.60
C SER A 84 4.95 6.34 15.70
N ASN A 85 5.20 6.25 14.39
CA ASN A 85 4.26 5.64 13.44
C ASN A 85 4.12 4.12 13.63
N ALA A 86 4.97 3.50 14.46
CA ALA A 86 5.05 2.06 14.61
C ALA A 86 3.83 1.47 15.31
N GLY A 87 3.45 0.26 14.92
CA GLY A 87 2.45 -0.55 15.60
C GLY A 87 1.13 -0.71 14.87
N TYR A 88 0.20 -1.35 15.58
CA TYR A 88 -1.12 -1.74 15.11
C TYR A 88 -2.10 -0.56 15.08
N VAL A 89 -2.79 -0.42 13.95
CA VAL A 89 -3.87 0.53 13.72
C VAL A 89 -5.16 -0.26 13.52
N GLY A 90 -6.16 0.01 14.37
CA GLY A 90 -7.41 -0.73 14.38
C GLY A 90 -8.35 -0.38 13.22
N LEU A 91 -9.37 -1.21 13.04
CA LEU A 91 -10.48 -0.93 12.14
C LEU A 91 -11.13 0.41 12.47
N ALA A 92 -11.46 1.18 11.44
CA ALA A 92 -12.08 2.49 11.55
C ALA A 92 -11.27 3.52 12.38
N SER A 93 -10.01 3.25 12.74
CA SER A 93 -9.19 4.24 13.45
C SER A 93 -8.86 5.44 12.54
N GLU A 94 -8.56 5.18 11.27
CA GLU A 94 -8.24 6.20 10.27
C GLU A 94 -9.46 6.61 9.43
N ALA A 95 -9.45 7.85 8.97
CA ALA A 95 -10.38 8.41 7.98
C ALA A 95 -9.55 9.15 6.93
N LEU A 96 -9.13 8.45 5.87
CA LEU A 96 -8.24 9.03 4.87
C LEU A 96 -8.92 10.09 4.01
N ASP A 97 -10.21 9.92 3.74
CA ASP A 97 -11.04 10.94 3.10
C ASP A 97 -11.65 11.84 4.17
N GLU A 98 -10.89 12.86 4.59
CA GLU A 98 -11.31 13.82 5.61
C GLU A 98 -12.60 14.57 5.24
N ALA A 99 -12.90 14.70 3.94
CA ALA A 99 -14.08 15.39 3.45
C ALA A 99 -15.35 14.52 3.51
N SER A 100 -15.21 13.20 3.40
CA SER A 100 -16.35 12.27 3.46
C SER A 100 -16.96 12.12 4.86
N GLY A 101 -16.15 12.29 5.91
CA GLY A 101 -16.53 11.95 7.29
C GLY A 101 -16.67 10.44 7.56
N GLU A 102 -16.39 9.58 6.58
CA GLU A 102 -16.40 8.13 6.73
C GLU A 102 -15.07 7.60 7.26
N ARG A 103 -15.12 6.55 8.07
CA ARG A 103 -13.93 5.86 8.60
C ARG A 103 -13.58 4.67 7.73
N ASP A 104 -12.29 4.43 7.57
CA ASP A 104 -11.79 3.36 6.71
C ASP A 104 -12.13 1.96 7.26
N SER A 105 -12.62 1.09 6.38
CA SER A 105 -12.83 -0.34 6.67
C SER A 105 -11.55 -1.15 6.44
N LYS A 106 -10.47 -0.78 7.15
CA LYS A 106 -9.15 -1.41 7.08
C LYS A 106 -8.48 -1.42 8.46
N GLU A 107 -7.65 -2.41 8.71
CA GLU A 107 -6.69 -2.43 9.82
C GLU A 107 -5.27 -2.49 9.26
N ALA A 108 -4.29 -2.06 10.05
CA ALA A 108 -2.90 -2.04 9.61
C ALA A 108 -1.89 -2.35 10.72
N PHE A 109 -0.68 -2.71 10.30
CA PHE A 109 0.46 -2.82 11.19
C PHE A 109 1.66 -2.11 10.55
N ASN A 110 2.17 -1.08 11.22
CA ASN A 110 3.28 -0.27 10.75
C ASN A 110 4.59 -0.73 11.40
N LEU A 111 5.62 -0.89 10.58
CA LEU A 111 6.99 -1.19 10.98
C LEU A 111 7.87 -0.04 10.50
N THR A 112 8.56 0.60 11.43
CA THR A 112 9.45 1.75 11.20
C THR A 112 10.83 1.50 11.80
N TYR A 113 11.76 2.42 11.57
CA TYR A 113 13.12 2.30 12.07
C TYR A 113 13.43 3.38 13.10
N ASP A 114 13.47 2.98 14.37
CA ASP A 114 14.05 3.76 15.48
C ASP A 114 14.24 2.82 16.70
N ALA A 115 14.77 3.34 17.81
CA ALA A 115 14.99 2.55 19.02
C ALA A 115 13.68 2.00 19.62
N VAL A 116 12.60 2.78 19.55
CA VAL A 116 11.27 2.42 20.07
C VAL A 116 10.63 1.31 19.22
N SER A 117 10.74 1.42 17.90
CA SER A 117 10.30 0.45 16.92
C SER A 117 11.09 -0.84 17.03
N ARG A 118 12.38 -0.79 17.38
CA ARG A 118 13.19 -2.00 17.63
C ARG A 118 12.71 -2.76 18.86
N GLU A 119 12.34 -2.05 19.92
CA GLU A 119 11.75 -2.68 21.11
C GLU A 119 10.42 -3.36 20.74
N LEU A 120 9.55 -2.64 20.02
CA LEU A 120 8.31 -3.20 19.47
C LEU A 120 8.60 -4.47 18.64
N GLU A 121 9.49 -4.36 17.66
CA GLU A 121 9.88 -5.44 16.75
C GLU A 121 10.40 -6.66 17.50
N SER A 122 11.18 -6.45 18.57
CA SER A 122 11.72 -7.54 19.39
C SER A 122 10.65 -8.32 20.14
N SER A 123 9.47 -7.71 20.36
CA SER A 123 8.32 -8.33 21.02
C SER A 123 7.38 -9.05 20.05
N LEU A 124 7.57 -8.91 18.73
CA LEU A 124 6.68 -9.49 17.73
C LEU A 124 6.86 -11.00 17.59
N PRO A 125 5.84 -11.72 17.06
CA PRO A 125 5.98 -13.12 16.70
C PRO A 125 7.14 -13.38 15.74
N ALA A 126 7.81 -14.52 15.91
CA ALA A 126 9.01 -14.87 15.15
C ALA A 126 8.82 -14.82 13.62
N TYR A 127 7.65 -15.24 13.10
CA TYR A 127 7.37 -15.20 11.66
C TYR A 127 7.38 -13.77 11.10
N LEU A 128 6.91 -12.79 11.87
CA LEU A 128 6.83 -11.40 11.45
C LEU A 128 8.22 -10.75 11.48
N VAL A 129 9.01 -11.06 12.51
CA VAL A 129 10.41 -10.61 12.63
C VAL A 129 11.26 -11.17 11.49
N LEU A 130 11.12 -12.45 11.17
CA LEU A 130 11.85 -13.08 10.07
C LEU A 130 11.46 -12.48 8.72
N ALA A 131 10.15 -12.36 8.45
CA ALA A 131 9.68 -11.76 7.20
C ALA A 131 10.17 -10.32 7.03
N LYS A 132 10.16 -9.51 8.11
CA LYS A 132 10.67 -8.14 8.09
C LYS A 132 12.16 -8.10 7.78
N ARG A 133 12.98 -8.96 8.41
CA ARG A 133 14.43 -9.00 8.14
C ARG A 133 14.75 -9.28 6.68
N GLU A 134 14.05 -10.22 6.07
CA GLU A 134 14.18 -10.52 4.64
C GLU A 134 13.74 -9.33 3.77
N PHE A 135 12.67 -8.65 4.16
CA PHE A 135 12.20 -7.44 3.50
C PHE A 135 13.22 -6.31 3.55
N ASP A 136 13.78 -6.06 4.72
CA ASP A 136 14.81 -5.04 4.93
C ASP A 136 16.04 -5.33 4.05
N ALA A 137 16.50 -6.59 4.02
CA ALA A 137 17.69 -6.99 3.28
C ALA A 137 17.54 -6.95 1.75
N HIS A 138 16.37 -7.33 1.23
CA HIS A 138 16.20 -7.51 -0.22
C HIS A 138 15.40 -6.42 -0.90
N VAL A 139 14.31 -5.98 -0.27
CA VAL A 139 13.42 -4.96 -0.86
C VAL A 139 13.95 -3.58 -0.52
N LEU A 140 14.15 -3.29 0.76
CA LEU A 140 14.55 -1.95 1.18
C LEU A 140 15.99 -1.62 0.78
N GLN A 141 16.94 -2.52 1.08
CA GLN A 141 18.35 -2.31 0.74
C GLN A 141 18.66 -2.53 -0.75
N GLY A 142 17.88 -3.34 -1.47
CA GLY A 142 18.11 -3.67 -2.88
C GLY A 142 17.18 -2.96 -3.86
N MET A 143 15.90 -3.36 -3.84
CA MET A 143 14.91 -2.91 -4.84
C MET A 143 14.61 -1.41 -4.75
N ALA A 144 14.34 -0.88 -3.55
CA ALA A 144 14.01 0.54 -3.36
C ALA A 144 15.16 1.44 -3.81
N ARG A 145 16.41 1.10 -3.45
CA ARG A 145 17.62 1.82 -3.92
C ARG A 145 17.71 1.84 -5.44
N ARG A 146 17.46 0.70 -6.09
CA ARG A 146 17.48 0.60 -7.55
C ARG A 146 16.45 1.54 -8.20
N VAL A 147 15.21 1.54 -7.71
CA VAL A 147 14.14 2.41 -8.23
C VAL A 147 14.53 3.89 -8.09
N LEU A 148 14.99 4.31 -6.90
CA LEU A 148 15.42 5.69 -6.65
C LEU A 148 16.60 6.11 -7.55
N ARG A 149 17.60 5.24 -7.73
CA ARG A 149 18.75 5.48 -8.62
C ARG A 149 18.33 5.58 -10.09
N GLN A 150 17.46 4.69 -10.57
CA GLN A 150 16.95 4.72 -11.95
C GLN A 150 16.15 6.01 -12.23
N LEU A 151 15.33 6.46 -11.27
CA LEU A 151 14.63 7.74 -11.37
C LEU A 151 15.60 8.92 -11.40
N ALA A 152 16.58 8.95 -10.50
CA ALA A 152 17.59 10.01 -10.46
C ALA A 152 18.39 10.10 -11.75
N GLU A 153 18.76 8.96 -12.34
CA GLU A 153 19.50 8.92 -13.60
C GLU A 153 18.65 9.45 -14.77
N ALA A 154 17.39 9.03 -14.88
CA ALA A 154 16.47 9.56 -15.89
C ALA A 154 16.23 11.08 -15.72
N MET A 155 16.09 11.55 -14.48
CA MET A 155 15.99 12.97 -14.16
C MET A 155 17.24 13.74 -14.63
N ARG A 156 18.45 13.21 -14.42
CA ARG A 156 19.70 13.82 -14.91
C ARG A 156 19.75 13.86 -16.43
N ALA A 157 19.36 12.78 -17.11
CA ALA A 157 19.32 12.72 -18.56
C ALA A 157 18.39 13.80 -19.15
N ARG A 158 17.34 14.19 -18.42
CA ARG A 158 16.42 15.29 -18.78
C ARG A 158 16.84 16.66 -18.24
N GLY A 159 18.04 16.80 -17.68
CA GLY A 159 18.60 18.05 -17.16
C GLY A 159 18.13 18.45 -15.76
N TRP A 160 17.43 17.57 -15.02
CA TRP A 160 16.91 17.85 -13.67
C TRP A 160 17.96 17.54 -12.59
N HIS A 161 19.20 17.94 -12.83
CA HIS A 161 20.36 17.55 -12.01
C HIS A 161 20.17 17.86 -10.52
N ARG A 162 19.59 19.02 -10.19
CA ARG A 162 19.34 19.42 -8.80
C ARG A 162 18.32 18.51 -8.11
N VAL A 163 17.22 18.18 -8.79
CA VAL A 163 16.17 17.31 -8.24
C VAL A 163 16.69 15.89 -8.06
N ALA A 164 17.47 15.38 -9.02
CA ALA A 164 18.11 14.08 -8.91
C ALA A 164 19.08 14.00 -7.72
N ALA A 165 19.93 15.02 -7.55
CA ALA A 165 20.84 15.10 -6.42
C ALA A 165 20.09 15.18 -5.09
N GLN A 166 19.01 15.97 -5.03
CA GLN A 166 18.15 16.08 -3.85
C GLN A 166 17.46 14.75 -3.51
N LEU A 167 16.92 14.04 -4.51
CA LEU A 167 16.31 12.72 -4.33
C LEU A 167 17.31 11.74 -3.70
N LEU A 168 18.51 11.63 -4.26
CA LEU A 168 19.52 10.69 -3.75
C LEU A 168 20.00 11.09 -2.35
N ALA A 169 20.34 12.36 -2.14
CA ALA A 169 20.80 12.87 -0.85
C ALA A 169 19.76 12.68 0.27
N ALA A 170 18.50 12.97 -0.02
CA ALA A 170 17.41 12.81 0.94
C ALA A 170 17.18 11.35 1.35
N HIS A 171 17.65 10.38 0.57
CA HIS A 171 17.59 8.95 0.88
C HIS A 171 18.97 8.36 1.21
N GLY A 172 20.00 9.18 1.45
CA GLY A 172 21.34 8.72 1.82
C GLY A 172 22.06 7.90 0.74
N LEU A 173 21.63 8.05 -0.50
CA LEU A 173 22.24 7.42 -1.66
C LEU A 173 23.34 8.36 -2.18
N ALA A 174 24.56 7.86 -2.27
CA ALA A 174 25.64 8.59 -2.93
C ALA A 174 25.56 8.41 -4.45
N ASP A 175 26.18 9.32 -5.20
CA ASP A 175 26.31 9.25 -6.66
C ASP A 175 27.26 8.12 -7.15
N GLY A 176 27.67 7.20 -6.26
CA GLY A 176 28.58 6.09 -6.54
C GLY A 176 28.37 4.87 -5.63
N ASP A 177 29.40 4.02 -5.47
CA ASP A 177 29.31 2.72 -4.76
C ASP A 177 29.40 2.84 -3.22
N GLY A 178 29.32 4.05 -2.68
CA GLY A 178 29.36 4.34 -1.24
C GLY A 178 27.98 4.65 -0.68
N ASP A 179 27.03 3.72 -0.78
CA ASP A 179 25.74 3.88 -0.10
C ASP A 179 25.95 3.94 1.41
N ASN A 180 25.36 4.95 2.07
CA ASN A 180 25.27 4.91 3.51
C ASN A 180 24.12 3.99 3.90
N GLU A 181 24.40 2.69 3.99
CA GLU A 181 23.36 1.68 4.24
C GLU A 181 22.58 1.91 5.54
N ALA A 182 23.20 2.60 6.51
CA ALA A 182 22.54 2.98 7.76
C ALA A 182 21.41 3.98 7.53
N PHE A 183 21.48 4.80 6.48
CA PHE A 183 20.62 5.97 6.29
C PHE A 183 19.21 5.62 5.81
N ILE A 184 19.09 4.60 4.97
CA ILE A 184 17.79 4.08 4.50
C ILE A 184 17.07 3.29 5.61
N VAL A 185 17.82 2.78 6.60
CA VAL A 185 17.35 1.74 7.53
C VAL A 185 17.38 2.16 9.00
N ARG A 186 18.09 3.20 9.41
CA ARG A 186 18.14 3.63 10.82
C ARG A 186 17.57 5.00 11.03
N ASP A 187 17.79 5.86 10.05
CA ASP A 187 17.47 7.27 10.13
C ASP A 187 16.37 7.62 9.13
N SER A 188 15.65 6.65 8.55
CA SER A 188 14.56 6.93 7.62
C SER A 188 13.20 6.90 8.27
N LEU A 189 12.36 7.86 7.89
CA LEU A 189 10.92 7.85 8.19
C LEU A 189 10.14 6.80 7.37
N THR A 190 10.85 6.01 6.54
CA THR A 190 10.29 4.95 5.71
C THR A 190 9.48 3.98 6.57
N THR A 191 8.24 3.72 6.15
CA THR A 191 7.31 2.87 6.89
C THR A 191 6.90 1.69 6.03
N LEU A 192 7.11 0.48 6.54
CA LEU A 192 6.53 -0.74 5.99
C LEU A 192 5.18 -0.98 6.65
N ARG A 193 4.11 -1.02 5.86
CA ARG A 193 2.73 -1.12 6.32
C ARG A 193 2.07 -2.38 5.79
N LEU A 194 1.64 -3.23 6.71
CA LEU A 194 0.79 -4.38 6.44
C LEU A 194 -0.66 -3.92 6.51
N LEU A 195 -1.45 -4.24 5.48
CA LEU A 195 -2.83 -3.80 5.35
C LEU A 195 -3.74 -5.02 5.22
N HIS A 196 -4.81 -5.01 6.00
CA HIS A 196 -5.90 -5.97 5.89
C HIS A 196 -7.23 -5.22 5.74
N TYR A 197 -7.97 -5.61 4.72
CA TYR A 197 -9.31 -5.13 4.46
C TYR A 197 -10.29 -6.29 4.68
N PRO A 198 -11.05 -6.32 5.80
CA PRO A 198 -11.92 -7.44 6.14
C PRO A 198 -12.96 -7.76 5.06
N PRO A 199 -13.54 -8.97 5.01
CA PRO A 199 -14.57 -9.26 4.04
C PRO A 199 -15.80 -8.37 4.26
N MET A 200 -16.50 -7.98 3.18
CA MET A 200 -17.62 -7.05 3.24
C MET A 200 -18.79 -7.56 2.42
N TRP A 201 -19.99 -7.52 3.02
CA TRP A 201 -21.24 -7.81 2.31
C TRP A 201 -21.68 -6.60 1.51
N LEU A 202 -21.91 -6.79 0.20
CA LEU A 202 -22.45 -5.78 -0.70
C LEU A 202 -23.81 -6.21 -1.23
N ARG A 203 -24.71 -5.24 -1.44
CA ARG A 203 -25.95 -5.48 -2.16
C ARG A 203 -25.65 -5.51 -3.65
N VAL A 204 -25.92 -6.64 -4.28
CA VAL A 204 -25.89 -6.84 -5.72
C VAL A 204 -27.30 -6.60 -6.23
N SER A 205 -27.52 -5.46 -6.91
CA SER A 205 -28.79 -5.20 -7.58
C SER A 205 -28.93 -6.15 -8.77
N GLY A 206 -29.77 -7.18 -8.63
CA GLY A 206 -30.09 -8.09 -9.72
C GLY A 206 -31.08 -7.46 -10.70
N SER A 207 -30.61 -6.82 -11.75
CA SER A 207 -31.14 -6.93 -13.14
C SER A 207 -30.34 -6.02 -14.07
N ALA A 208 -29.99 -6.50 -15.26
CA ALA A 208 -29.35 -5.72 -16.30
C ALA A 208 -30.29 -4.71 -17.00
N ASP A 209 -31.55 -4.59 -16.54
CA ASP A 209 -32.64 -3.92 -17.27
C ASP A 209 -33.24 -2.69 -16.55
N ARG A 210 -32.65 -2.22 -15.45
CA ARG A 210 -32.98 -0.91 -14.87
C ARG A 210 -31.72 -0.09 -14.62
N PRO A 211 -31.56 1.08 -15.25
CA PRO A 211 -30.63 2.08 -14.75
C PRO A 211 -31.24 2.63 -13.47
N THR A 212 -30.88 2.06 -12.32
CA THR A 212 -31.06 2.75 -11.05
C THR A 212 -29.92 3.75 -10.94
N ASP A 213 -30.25 5.03 -10.75
CA ASP A 213 -29.28 6.12 -10.53
C ASP A 213 -28.43 5.93 -9.25
N ASP A 214 -28.62 4.84 -8.50
CA ASP A 214 -27.83 4.40 -7.35
C ASP A 214 -26.57 3.64 -7.77
N VAL A 215 -25.62 4.36 -8.38
CA VAL A 215 -24.27 3.82 -8.68
C VAL A 215 -23.48 3.48 -7.39
N ASP A 216 -23.92 4.01 -6.24
CA ASP A 216 -23.28 3.87 -4.92
C ASP A 216 -23.65 2.58 -4.16
N ALA A 217 -24.64 1.80 -4.60
CA ALA A 217 -24.97 0.54 -3.93
C ALA A 217 -23.98 -0.61 -4.28
N ALA A 218 -23.28 -0.49 -5.42
CA ALA A 218 -22.43 -1.55 -5.96
C ALA A 218 -20.94 -1.41 -5.58
N VAL A 219 -20.53 -0.27 -5.02
CA VAL A 219 -19.14 0.03 -4.66
C VAL A 219 -19.10 0.62 -3.25
N ARG A 220 -18.32 0.05 -2.34
CA ARG A 220 -18.10 0.62 -1.00
C ARG A 220 -16.63 0.90 -0.76
N VAL A 221 -16.34 2.07 -0.22
CA VAL A 221 -14.97 2.49 0.08
C VAL A 221 -14.43 1.70 1.28
N ARG A 222 -13.25 1.11 1.10
CA ARG A 222 -12.49 0.40 2.14
C ARG A 222 -11.36 1.27 2.70
N ALA A 223 -10.72 2.06 1.84
CA ALA A 223 -9.83 3.16 2.22
C ALA A 223 -10.18 4.40 1.39
N GLY A 224 -10.38 5.53 2.07
CA GLY A 224 -10.77 6.81 1.50
C GLY A 224 -9.88 7.31 0.36
N ALA A 225 -10.39 8.26 -0.43
CA ALA A 225 -9.62 8.95 -1.46
C ALA A 225 -8.53 9.83 -0.83
N HIS A 226 -7.27 9.60 -1.21
CA HIS A 226 -6.12 10.32 -0.67
C HIS A 226 -4.93 10.33 -1.66
N THR A 227 -3.94 11.17 -1.37
CA THR A 227 -2.58 11.04 -1.91
C THR A 227 -1.65 10.51 -0.83
N ASP A 228 -0.55 9.88 -1.26
CA ASP A 228 0.47 9.41 -0.32
C ASP A 228 1.43 10.55 0.05
N TYR A 229 1.83 10.57 1.31
CA TYR A 229 2.90 11.45 1.76
C TYR A 229 4.28 10.90 1.38
N GLY A 230 5.30 11.76 1.41
CA GLY A 230 6.67 11.33 1.15
C GLY A 230 7.03 11.23 -0.32
N THR A 231 8.07 10.46 -0.61
CA THR A 231 8.69 10.43 -1.94
C THR A 231 7.90 9.55 -2.91
N CYS A 232 7.72 8.28 -2.58
CA CYS A 232 6.97 7.33 -3.37
C CYS A 232 6.59 6.10 -2.53
N THR A 233 5.65 5.30 -3.04
CA THR A 233 5.20 4.07 -2.38
C THR A 233 5.39 2.88 -3.31
N LEU A 234 5.91 1.77 -2.77
CA LEU A 234 5.90 0.46 -3.43
C LEU A 234 4.81 -0.40 -2.79
N LEU A 235 3.92 -1.00 -3.58
CA LEU A 235 2.78 -1.75 -3.07
C LEU A 235 2.60 -3.10 -3.78
N VAL A 236 2.41 -4.15 -3.00
CA VAL A 236 2.01 -5.48 -3.48
C VAL A 236 0.73 -5.87 -2.76
N HIS A 237 -0.24 -6.44 -3.50
CA HIS A 237 -1.44 -7.03 -2.94
C HIS A 237 -1.57 -8.48 -3.38
N ASP A 238 -2.54 -9.18 -2.79
CA ASP A 238 -2.75 -10.61 -2.97
C ASP A 238 -3.51 -11.03 -4.23
N GLY A 239 -3.64 -10.12 -5.21
CA GLY A 239 -4.46 -10.33 -6.40
C GLY A 239 -5.94 -9.98 -6.23
N THR A 240 -6.41 -9.69 -5.02
CA THR A 240 -7.78 -9.18 -4.83
C THR A 240 -7.86 -7.75 -5.37
N PRO A 241 -8.71 -7.48 -6.38
CA PRO A 241 -8.87 -6.14 -6.95
C PRO A 241 -9.51 -5.18 -5.96
N GLY A 242 -9.37 -3.88 -6.21
CA GLY A 242 -10.04 -2.84 -5.43
C GLY A 242 -9.31 -1.52 -5.37
N LEU A 243 -8.02 -1.47 -5.71
CA LEU A 243 -7.30 -0.21 -5.84
C LEU A 243 -7.88 0.58 -7.02
N GLN A 244 -8.23 1.84 -6.79
CA GLN A 244 -8.68 2.78 -7.81
C GLN A 244 -7.81 4.02 -7.84
N VAL A 245 -7.45 4.48 -9.04
CA VAL A 245 -6.66 5.69 -9.30
C VAL A 245 -7.54 6.71 -10.01
N HIS A 246 -7.52 7.96 -9.56
CA HIS A 246 -8.26 9.04 -10.19
C HIS A 246 -7.43 9.71 -11.29
N HIS A 247 -7.73 9.40 -12.55
CA HIS A 247 -6.97 9.88 -13.71
C HIS A 247 -7.92 10.30 -14.83
N ASP A 248 -7.62 11.45 -15.46
CA ASP A 248 -8.47 12.09 -16.49
C ASP A 248 -9.93 12.29 -16.04
N GLY A 249 -10.12 12.76 -14.80
CA GLY A 249 -11.42 13.13 -14.24
C GLY A 249 -12.34 11.95 -13.90
N ARG A 250 -11.79 10.73 -13.79
CA ARG A 250 -12.56 9.53 -13.45
C ARG A 250 -11.74 8.54 -12.63
N TRP A 251 -12.45 7.67 -11.92
CA TRP A 251 -11.86 6.55 -11.17
C TRP A 251 -11.59 5.36 -12.08
N TRP A 252 -10.41 4.79 -11.94
CA TRP A 252 -9.98 3.61 -12.67
C TRP A 252 -9.55 2.51 -11.72
N THR A 253 -10.24 1.37 -11.77
CA THR A 253 -9.78 0.16 -11.07
C THR A 253 -8.48 -0.32 -11.70
N VAL A 254 -7.42 -0.31 -10.91
CA VAL A 254 -6.12 -0.82 -11.32
C VAL A 254 -6.27 -2.31 -11.58
N ARG A 255 -5.87 -2.70 -12.79
CA ARG A 255 -5.75 -4.09 -13.19
C ARG A 255 -4.30 -4.30 -13.51
N GLU A 256 -3.59 -4.99 -12.63
CA GLU A 256 -2.23 -5.41 -12.87
C GLU A 256 -2.22 -6.32 -14.11
N PRO A 257 -1.17 -6.26 -14.95
CA PRO A 257 -1.01 -7.25 -16.00
C PRO A 257 -1.08 -8.63 -15.35
N CYS A 258 -1.89 -9.55 -15.90
CA CYS A 258 -1.93 -10.93 -15.43
C CYS A 258 -0.52 -11.49 -15.69
N PRO A 259 0.34 -11.59 -14.67
CA PRO A 259 1.72 -11.93 -14.91
C PRO A 259 1.74 -13.41 -15.33
N GLY A 260 2.63 -13.78 -16.26
CA GLY A 260 2.93 -15.22 -16.42
C GLY A 260 3.30 -15.80 -15.06
N ALA A 261 3.08 -17.09 -14.83
CA ALA A 261 3.12 -17.76 -13.51
C ALA A 261 4.38 -17.51 -12.63
N GLY A 262 5.41 -16.82 -13.13
CA GLY A 262 6.58 -16.37 -12.38
C GLY A 262 6.52 -14.95 -11.82
N ASP A 263 5.84 -13.98 -12.44
CA ASP A 263 6.04 -12.55 -12.14
C ASP A 263 5.26 -12.06 -10.91
N LEU A 264 5.85 -11.12 -10.14
CA LEU A 264 5.21 -10.43 -9.02
C LEU A 264 5.09 -8.94 -9.35
N PRO A 265 3.88 -8.44 -9.70
CA PRO A 265 3.70 -7.03 -9.99
C PRO A 265 3.83 -6.22 -8.70
N VAL A 266 4.65 -5.16 -8.76
CA VAL A 266 4.80 -4.19 -7.67
C VAL A 266 4.33 -2.84 -8.19
N LEU A 267 3.28 -2.29 -7.59
CA LEU A 267 2.81 -0.96 -7.92
C LEU A 267 3.75 0.09 -7.34
N LEU A 268 4.02 1.14 -8.10
CA LEU A 268 4.75 2.33 -7.69
C LEU A 268 3.83 3.53 -7.85
N ASN A 269 3.75 4.40 -6.85
CA ASN A 269 3.14 5.73 -7.00
C ASN A 269 3.99 6.84 -6.39
N VAL A 270 3.81 8.04 -6.92
CA VAL A 270 4.47 9.26 -6.44
C VAL A 270 3.76 9.79 -5.20
N GLY A 271 4.54 10.17 -4.18
CA GLY A 271 4.04 10.90 -3.03
C GLY A 271 4.16 12.41 -3.20
N ASP A 272 3.43 13.15 -2.35
CA ASP A 272 3.35 14.61 -2.37
C ASP A 272 4.72 15.31 -2.34
N LEU A 273 5.72 14.73 -1.65
CA LEU A 273 7.04 15.34 -1.52
C LEU A 273 7.80 15.33 -2.85
N LEU A 274 7.76 14.20 -3.58
CA LEU A 274 8.43 14.10 -4.87
C LEU A 274 7.72 14.94 -5.93
N GLN A 275 6.39 15.04 -5.87
CA GLN A 275 5.64 16.01 -6.67
C GLN A 275 6.12 17.44 -6.39
N HIS A 276 6.30 17.80 -5.13
CA HIS A 276 6.79 19.12 -4.73
C HIS A 276 8.21 19.39 -5.26
N TRP A 277 9.16 18.47 -5.05
CA TRP A 277 10.55 18.63 -5.52
C TRP A 277 10.66 18.76 -7.04
N THR A 278 9.76 18.12 -7.78
CA THR A 278 9.74 18.17 -9.25
C THR A 278 8.93 19.35 -9.79
N GLY A 279 8.39 20.22 -8.92
CA GLY A 279 7.57 21.36 -9.32
C GLY A 279 6.27 20.96 -10.00
N GLY A 280 5.68 19.82 -9.60
CA GLY A 280 4.43 19.31 -10.17
C GLY A 280 4.59 18.50 -11.46
N ARG A 281 5.82 18.22 -11.91
CA ARG A 281 6.04 17.40 -13.11
C ARG A 281 5.67 15.94 -12.88
N LEU A 282 6.09 15.37 -11.74
CA LEU A 282 5.62 14.07 -11.30
C LEU A 282 4.34 14.23 -10.48
N ARG A 283 3.33 13.40 -10.76
CA ARG A 283 1.98 13.57 -10.20
C ARG A 283 1.76 12.69 -8.98
N SER A 284 1.47 13.28 -7.82
CA SER A 284 0.90 12.52 -6.71
C SER A 284 -0.60 12.38 -6.93
N THR A 285 -1.01 11.20 -7.37
CA THR A 285 -2.36 11.00 -7.89
C THR A 285 -3.27 10.43 -6.81
N VAL A 286 -4.45 11.04 -6.72
CA VAL A 286 -5.49 10.62 -5.76
C VAL A 286 -5.90 9.18 -6.06
N HIS A 287 -5.93 8.35 -5.02
CA HIS A 287 -6.28 6.95 -5.12
C HIS A 287 -7.12 6.50 -3.90
N ARG A 288 -7.84 5.38 -4.04
CA ARG A 288 -8.69 4.80 -2.98
C ARG A 288 -8.70 3.28 -3.09
N VAL A 289 -9.20 2.59 -2.07
CA VAL A 289 -9.49 1.14 -2.15
C VAL A 289 -10.98 0.92 -1.97
N VAL A 290 -11.59 0.14 -2.84
CA VAL A 290 -13.02 -0.17 -2.81
C VAL A 290 -13.29 -1.68 -2.77
N ALA A 291 -14.45 -2.05 -2.25
CA ALA A 291 -15.13 -3.30 -2.49
C ALA A 291 -16.14 -3.08 -3.62
N GLU A 292 -16.09 -3.85 -4.71
CA GLU A 292 -17.07 -3.77 -5.80
C GLU A 292 -17.85 -5.07 -5.93
N ALA A 293 -19.14 -4.97 -6.25
CA ALA A 293 -20.02 -6.12 -6.47
C ALA A 293 -19.56 -7.01 -7.64
N SER A 294 -18.86 -6.44 -8.63
CA SER A 294 -18.17 -7.18 -9.70
C SER A 294 -17.10 -8.15 -9.17
N CYS A 295 -16.63 -7.93 -7.94
CA CYS A 295 -15.69 -8.80 -7.23
C CYS A 295 -16.40 -9.85 -6.34
N ALA A 296 -17.74 -9.78 -6.19
CA ALA A 296 -18.51 -10.58 -5.24
C ALA A 296 -18.94 -11.97 -5.78
N ASN A 297 -18.75 -12.25 -7.07
CA ASN A 297 -19.05 -13.55 -7.69
C ASN A 297 -17.89 -14.01 -8.56
N GLY A 298 -17.01 -14.86 -8.01
CA GLY A 298 -16.10 -15.77 -8.73
C GLY A 298 -15.42 -15.24 -9.99
N GLY A 299 -14.30 -14.54 -9.83
CA GLY A 299 -13.44 -14.12 -10.95
C GLY A 299 -11.97 -14.49 -10.71
N ARG A 300 -11.63 -15.76 -10.97
CA ARG A 300 -10.27 -16.34 -10.98
C ARG A 300 -9.43 -16.05 -9.73
N SER A 301 -9.63 -16.86 -8.69
CA SER A 301 -8.54 -17.17 -7.76
C SER A 301 -7.30 -17.57 -8.57
N MET A 302 -6.15 -16.99 -8.24
CA MET A 302 -4.85 -17.55 -8.66
C MET A 302 -4.66 -18.90 -7.95
N GLU A 303 -5.31 -19.95 -8.44
CA GLU A 303 -5.14 -21.34 -7.95
C GLU A 303 -3.70 -21.85 -8.15
N GLY A 304 -2.84 -21.10 -8.86
CA GLY A 304 -1.41 -21.39 -8.98
C GLY A 304 -0.53 -20.92 -7.81
N TRP A 305 -1.05 -20.19 -6.82
CA TRP A 305 -0.23 -19.68 -5.70
C TRP A 305 -0.34 -20.51 -4.41
N ALA A 306 -1.43 -21.26 -4.20
CA ALA A 306 -1.69 -22.02 -2.97
C ALA A 306 -0.89 -23.34 -2.82
N GLY A 307 0.27 -23.47 -3.48
CA GLY A 307 1.08 -24.69 -3.48
C GLY A 307 2.05 -24.85 -2.30
N ALA A 308 2.03 -23.98 -1.29
CA ALA A 308 3.02 -23.98 -0.21
C ALA A 308 2.41 -23.95 1.20
N SER A 309 1.27 -24.61 1.40
CA SER A 309 0.80 -24.99 2.73
C SER A 309 -0.01 -26.28 2.61
N GLY A 310 0.68 -27.41 2.75
CA GLY A 310 0.03 -28.72 2.85
C GLY A 310 -0.72 -28.84 4.17
N LEU A 311 -1.94 -28.29 4.23
CA LEU A 311 -2.98 -28.59 5.20
C LEU A 311 -4.34 -28.23 4.57
N SER A 312 -4.89 -29.14 3.77
CA SER A 312 -6.31 -29.11 3.42
C SER A 312 -6.86 -30.54 3.42
N ASP A 313 -7.39 -30.94 4.56
CA ASP A 313 -8.47 -31.92 4.62
C ASP A 313 -9.15 -31.78 5.97
N ALA A 314 -10.22 -30.98 6.04
CA ALA A 314 -11.29 -31.14 7.02
C ALA A 314 -12.41 -30.10 6.82
N MET A 315 -13.60 -30.63 6.56
CA MET A 315 -14.94 -30.06 6.81
C MET A 315 -15.46 -28.95 5.90
N HIS A 316 -16.07 -29.38 4.79
CA HIS A 316 -17.25 -28.70 4.26
C HIS A 316 -18.44 -28.94 5.21
N PRO A 317 -19.10 -27.92 5.77
CA PRO A 317 -20.44 -28.09 6.30
C PRO A 317 -21.43 -28.19 5.12
N GLU A 318 -22.25 -29.23 5.13
CA GLU A 318 -23.35 -29.41 4.19
C GLU A 318 -24.31 -28.21 4.23
N VAL A 319 -24.52 -27.57 3.08
CA VAL A 319 -25.54 -26.53 2.91
C VAL A 319 -26.90 -27.21 2.84
N PRO A 320 -27.87 -26.90 3.73
CA PRO A 320 -29.22 -27.42 3.60
C PRO A 320 -29.87 -26.82 2.35
N SER A 321 -30.44 -27.67 1.51
CA SER A 321 -31.35 -27.28 0.43
C SER A 321 -32.56 -26.54 1.00
N ALA A 322 -32.61 -25.21 0.84
CA ALA A 322 -33.79 -24.39 1.12
C ALA A 322 -34.13 -23.55 -0.11
N ASP A 323 -35.44 -23.37 -0.32
CA ASP A 323 -36.09 -22.73 -1.46
C ASP A 323 -35.35 -21.50 -2.02
N ALA A 324 -35.26 -21.43 -3.35
CA ALA A 324 -34.71 -20.27 -4.03
C ALA A 324 -35.48 -19.00 -3.62
N PRO A 325 -34.79 -17.94 -3.15
CA PRO A 325 -35.46 -16.71 -2.76
C PRO A 325 -36.22 -16.09 -3.95
N PRO A 326 -37.31 -15.35 -3.71
CA PRO A 326 -38.06 -14.68 -4.77
C PRO A 326 -37.13 -13.82 -5.61
N ARG A 327 -37.36 -13.81 -6.94
CA ARG A 327 -36.49 -13.16 -7.94
C ARG A 327 -36.20 -11.66 -7.69
N ASP A 328 -36.99 -11.02 -6.83
CA ASP A 328 -36.92 -9.59 -6.52
C ASP A 328 -36.30 -9.27 -5.15
N ALA A 329 -35.77 -10.25 -4.41
CA ALA A 329 -35.03 -9.99 -3.18
C ALA A 329 -33.63 -9.40 -3.49
N PRO A 330 -33.17 -8.35 -2.77
CA PRO A 330 -31.82 -7.83 -2.97
C PRO A 330 -30.80 -8.94 -2.69
N GLN A 331 -30.06 -9.35 -3.72
CA GLN A 331 -29.01 -10.35 -3.55
C GLN A 331 -27.86 -9.69 -2.81
N THR A 332 -27.34 -10.33 -1.76
CA THR A 332 -26.13 -9.86 -1.07
C THR A 332 -24.97 -10.76 -1.45
N GLY A 333 -23.90 -10.18 -1.98
CA GLY A 333 -22.66 -10.87 -2.32
C GLY A 333 -21.58 -10.57 -1.29
N LEU A 334 -20.79 -11.58 -0.93
CA LEU A 334 -19.61 -11.40 -0.07
C LEU A 334 -18.42 -10.99 -0.96
N VAL A 335 -17.91 -9.78 -0.77
CA VAL A 335 -16.60 -9.42 -1.31
C VAL A 335 -15.54 -9.92 -0.35
N ALA A 336 -14.59 -10.70 -0.88
CA ALA A 336 -13.50 -11.27 -0.12
C ALA A 336 -12.66 -10.21 0.61
N GLU A 337 -11.97 -10.66 1.66
CA GLU A 337 -10.92 -9.87 2.28
C GLU A 337 -9.77 -9.62 1.30
N ARG A 338 -9.00 -8.55 1.55
CA ARG A 338 -7.84 -8.19 0.74
C ARG A 338 -6.64 -7.95 1.66
N PHE A 339 -5.48 -8.45 1.24
CA PHE A 339 -4.21 -8.15 1.91
C PHE A 339 -3.31 -7.32 1.00
N SER A 340 -2.58 -6.38 1.59
CA SER A 340 -1.54 -5.63 0.90
C SER A 340 -0.36 -5.34 1.80
N VAL A 341 0.80 -5.18 1.21
CA VAL A 341 2.02 -4.68 1.86
C VAL A 341 2.44 -3.45 1.10
N ALA A 342 2.60 -2.33 1.81
CA ALA A 342 3.02 -1.06 1.25
C ALA A 342 4.32 -0.60 1.92
N LEU A 343 5.31 -0.19 1.14
CA LEU A 343 6.52 0.46 1.60
C LEU A 343 6.43 1.94 1.22
N PHE A 344 6.15 2.79 2.20
CA PHE A 344 6.18 4.24 2.02
C PHE A 344 7.62 4.72 2.15
N ILE A 345 8.21 5.12 1.04
CA ILE A 345 9.59 5.61 0.97
C ILE A 345 9.59 7.08 1.34
N HIS A 346 10.19 7.38 2.47
CA HIS A 346 10.33 8.74 3.00
C HIS A 346 11.80 9.14 3.06
N PRO A 347 12.10 10.45 3.05
CA PRO A 347 13.46 10.91 3.28
C PRO A 347 13.97 10.40 4.63
N ALA A 348 15.30 10.41 4.77
CA ALA A 348 15.92 10.31 6.07
C ALA A 348 15.49 11.48 6.97
N ASP A 349 15.78 11.32 8.24
CA ASP A 349 15.40 12.21 9.30
C ASP A 349 16.17 13.53 9.18
N ASP A 350 15.53 14.62 9.57
CA ASP A 350 16.12 15.95 9.52
C ASP A 350 17.32 16.10 10.46
N THR A 351 17.45 15.16 11.40
CA THR A 351 18.58 15.04 12.33
C THR A 351 19.84 14.45 11.70
N VAL A 352 19.76 13.85 10.51
CA VAL A 352 20.88 13.11 9.90
C VAL A 352 21.17 13.54 8.45
N ILE A 353 20.28 14.29 7.79
CA ILE A 353 20.53 14.84 6.44
C ILE A 353 21.16 16.22 6.48
N ASP A 354 22.27 16.38 5.75
CA ASP A 354 22.85 17.69 5.44
C ASP A 354 22.14 18.35 4.25
N GLY A 355 21.78 19.63 4.41
CA GLY A 355 21.19 20.45 3.35
C GLY A 355 19.77 20.92 3.68
N ARG A 356 19.57 22.24 3.62
CA ARG A 356 18.34 22.92 4.04
C ARG A 356 17.05 22.33 3.45
N GLU A 357 17.06 21.93 2.18
CA GLU A 357 15.85 21.44 1.50
C GLU A 357 15.46 20.02 1.93
N ALA A 358 16.44 19.17 2.26
CA ALA A 358 16.18 17.82 2.73
C ALA A 358 15.71 17.81 4.21
N VAL A 359 16.28 18.69 5.03
CA VAL A 359 15.80 18.97 6.40
C VAL A 359 14.35 19.43 6.39
N LEU A 360 14.00 20.41 5.55
CA LEU A 360 12.62 20.91 5.43
C LEU A 360 11.65 19.82 4.96
N ALA A 361 12.07 18.95 4.06
CA ALA A 361 11.27 17.83 3.58
C ALA A 361 10.95 16.83 4.71
N ALA A 362 11.95 16.45 5.50
CA ALA A 362 11.78 15.56 6.64
C ALA A 362 10.89 16.18 7.73
N GLN A 363 11.06 17.48 8.02
CA GLN A 363 10.18 18.22 8.93
C GLN A 363 8.73 18.26 8.44
N TRP A 364 8.52 18.49 7.14
CA TRP A 364 7.19 18.49 6.54
C TRP A 364 6.50 17.12 6.66
N VAL A 365 7.23 16.03 6.40
CA VAL A 365 6.72 14.65 6.58
C VAL A 365 6.37 14.39 8.04
N ARG A 366 7.25 14.77 9.00
CA ARG A 366 6.99 14.64 10.45
C ARG A 366 5.74 15.41 10.90
N GLN A 367 5.54 16.63 10.43
CA GLN A 367 4.35 17.43 10.76
C GLN A 367 3.06 16.77 10.29
N ARG A 368 3.07 16.19 9.08
CA ARG A 368 1.92 15.44 8.54
C ARG A 368 1.64 14.17 9.33
N PHE A 369 2.69 13.45 9.70
CA PHE A 369 2.59 12.29 10.58
C PHE A 369 1.99 12.67 11.94
N ALA A 370 2.50 13.70 12.60
CA ALA A 370 1.96 14.19 13.88
C ALA A 370 0.48 14.58 13.79
N ALA A 371 0.05 15.23 12.70
CA ALA A 371 -1.35 15.56 12.47
C ALA A 371 -2.23 14.30 12.33
N SER A 372 -1.74 13.29 11.61
CA SER A 372 -2.41 11.99 11.49
C SER A 372 -2.50 11.25 12.84
N TYR A 373 -1.45 11.31 13.68
CA TYR A 373 -1.43 10.68 15.01
C TYR A 373 -2.33 11.36 16.04
N ALA A 374 -2.47 12.69 15.98
CA ALA A 374 -3.36 13.42 16.89
C ALA A 374 -4.83 12.97 16.73
N ALA A 375 -5.23 12.57 15.52
CA ALA A 375 -6.56 12.01 15.26
C ALA A 375 -6.77 10.66 15.95
N ASP A 376 -5.76 9.77 15.96
CA ASP A 376 -5.79 8.44 16.59
C ASP A 376 -5.86 8.48 18.13
N ALA A 377 -5.25 9.50 18.75
CA ALA A 377 -5.26 9.67 20.21
C ALA A 377 -6.62 10.15 20.73
N SER A 378 -7.35 10.94 19.92
CA SER A 378 -8.66 11.48 20.30
C SER A 378 -9.78 10.42 20.38
N THR A 379 -9.59 9.25 19.77
CA THR A 379 -10.57 8.14 19.80
C THR A 379 -10.43 7.22 21.02
N ALA A 380 -9.48 7.48 21.93
CA ALA A 380 -9.35 6.75 23.18
C ALA A 380 -10.29 7.32 24.27
N SER A 381 -11.60 7.28 24.03
CA SER A 381 -12.59 7.32 25.11
C SER A 381 -13.17 5.92 25.28
N PRO A 382 -13.02 5.28 26.45
CA PRO A 382 -13.67 4.01 26.74
C PRO A 382 -15.13 4.30 27.11
N THR A 383 -15.97 4.60 26.12
CA THR A 383 -17.42 4.45 26.31
C THR A 383 -17.79 3.04 25.91
N ALA A 384 -18.05 2.24 26.94
CA ALA A 384 -18.64 0.92 26.88
C ALA A 384 -19.83 0.90 25.93
N ILE A 385 -19.86 -0.08 25.04
CA ILE A 385 -21.09 -0.50 24.37
C ILE A 385 -21.73 -1.50 25.35
N GLU A 386 -22.79 -1.07 26.02
CA GLU A 386 -23.78 -1.95 26.66
C GLU A 386 -24.67 -2.63 25.60
#